data_AF-A0A971W3M3-F1
#
_entry.id   AF-A0A971W3M3-F1
#
_cell.length_a   1.000
_cell.length_b   1.000
_cell.length_c   1.000
_cell.angle_alpha   90.00
_cell.angle_beta   90.00
_cell.angle_gamma   90.00
#
_symmetry.space_group_name_H-M   'P 1'
#
loop_
_entity.id
_entity.type
_entity.pdbx_description
1 polymer ?
#
loop_
_entity_poly.entity_id
_entity_poly.type
_entity_poly.pdbx_seq_one_letter_code
_entity_poly.pdbx_strand_id
1 'polypeptide(L)'
;DAAMIIAPDLGQKVQILENAVMAARALDIINPKVAIVCAVEKVNPKMPATLDAQELVKMNQEGRIRDCMVGGPFALDNAVSVEAAKHKGIDHPVAGKADVLIVPDIEAGNILYKSFVYFARAKNAGVIVGAKVPIVLTSRADNEEAKLNSIALAVLMANK
;
A
#
# COMPACT_ATOMS: atom_id res chain seq x y z
N ASP A 1 3.08 2.32 4.43
CA ASP A 1 3.29 2.94 5.75
C ASP A 1 3.33 4.45 5.55
N ALA A 2 2.65 5.22 6.39
CA ALA A 2 2.59 6.68 6.30
C ALA A 2 2.92 7.38 7.63
N ALA A 3 3.34 6.61 8.65
CA ALA A 3 3.44 7.13 10.02
C ALA A 3 4.46 6.43 10.93
N MET A 4 5.01 5.25 10.58
CA MET A 4 5.84 4.45 11.50
C MET A 4 7.29 4.26 11.02
N ILE A 5 7.50 3.54 9.92
CA ILE A 5 8.84 3.23 9.41
C ILE A 5 9.29 4.34 8.45
N ILE A 6 10.35 5.06 8.82
CA ILE A 6 10.83 6.26 8.09
C ILE A 6 11.32 5.90 6.68
N ALA A 7 12.36 5.08 6.61
CA ALA A 7 12.99 4.66 5.36
C ALA A 7 13.13 3.13 5.38
N PRO A 8 12.07 2.40 4.98
CA PRO A 8 12.06 0.95 5.11
C PRO A 8 13.09 0.31 4.18
N ASP A 9 13.89 -0.62 4.72
CA ASP A 9 14.69 -1.53 3.90
C ASP A 9 13.81 -2.57 3.20
N LEU A 10 14.40 -3.39 2.33
CA LEU A 10 13.66 -4.42 1.59
C LEU A 10 12.94 -5.42 2.51
N GLY A 11 13.57 -5.84 3.60
CA GLY A 11 12.96 -6.78 4.55
C GLY A 11 11.77 -6.16 5.29
N GLN A 12 11.89 -4.89 5.67
CA GLN A 12 10.79 -4.11 6.24
C GLN A 12 9.67 -3.90 5.22
N LYS A 13 10.00 -3.68 3.93
CA LYS A 13 8.99 -3.58 2.86
C LYS A 13 8.21 -4.87 2.67
N VAL A 14 8.86 -6.04 2.79
CA VAL A 14 8.16 -7.35 2.81
C VAL A 14 7.15 -7.39 3.96
N GLN A 15 7.57 -7.05 5.18
CA GLN A 15 6.69 -7.04 6.35
C GLN A 15 5.53 -6.05 6.21
N ILE A 16 5.81 -4.84 5.70
CA ILE A 16 4.78 -3.82 5.44
C ILE A 16 3.76 -4.35 4.43
N LEU A 17 4.22 -5.01 3.37
CA LEU A 17 3.38 -5.58 2.34
C LEU A 17 2.48 -6.68 2.90
N GLU A 18 3.04 -7.66 3.61
CA GLU A 18 2.28 -8.77 4.21
C GLU A 18 1.22 -8.26 5.20
N ASN A 19 1.59 -7.28 6.03
CA ASN A 19 0.67 -6.62 6.94
C ASN A 19 -0.46 -5.87 6.20
N ALA A 20 -0.14 -5.20 5.08
CA ALA A 20 -1.14 -4.53 4.26
C ALA A 20 -2.08 -5.53 3.56
N VAL A 21 -1.57 -6.68 3.13
CA VAL A 21 -2.39 -7.78 2.58
C VAL A 21 -3.34 -8.33 3.64
N MET A 22 -2.87 -8.53 4.87
CA MET A 22 -3.72 -8.93 6.00
C MET A 22 -4.86 -7.94 6.22
N ALA A 23 -4.56 -6.64 6.25
CA ALA A 23 -5.57 -5.59 6.41
C ALA A 23 -6.58 -5.57 5.24
N ALA A 24 -6.12 -5.69 3.99
CA ALA A 24 -7.00 -5.75 2.82
C ALA A 24 -7.92 -6.99 2.85
N ARG A 25 -7.39 -8.14 3.26
CA ARG A 25 -8.18 -9.37 3.42
C ARG A 25 -9.18 -9.28 4.57
N ALA A 26 -8.90 -8.51 5.63
CA ALA A 26 -9.88 -8.23 6.69
C ALA A 26 -11.09 -7.42 6.17
N LEU A 27 -10.91 -6.68 5.06
CA LEU A 27 -11.96 -6.00 4.31
C LEU A 27 -12.57 -6.86 3.19
N ASP A 28 -12.40 -8.19 3.27
CA ASP A 28 -12.89 -9.20 2.32
C ASP A 28 -12.33 -9.10 0.89
N ILE A 29 -11.21 -8.40 0.71
CA ILE A 29 -10.44 -8.43 -0.55
C ILE A 29 -9.57 -9.70 -0.56
N ILE A 30 -10.11 -10.80 -1.07
CA ILE A 30 -9.52 -12.15 -0.95
C ILE A 30 -8.12 -12.26 -1.57
N ASN A 31 -7.91 -11.65 -2.74
CA ASN A 31 -6.62 -11.64 -3.44
C ASN A 31 -6.26 -10.20 -3.84
N PRO A 32 -5.75 -9.39 -2.89
CA PRO A 32 -5.47 -7.98 -3.12
C PRO A 32 -4.44 -7.77 -4.23
N LYS A 33 -4.68 -6.76 -5.07
CA LYS A 33 -3.71 -6.28 -6.05
C LYS A 33 -2.83 -5.22 -5.41
N VAL A 34 -1.59 -5.57 -5.14
CA VAL A 34 -0.60 -4.73 -4.47
C VAL A 34 0.29 -4.07 -5.52
N ALA A 35 0.23 -2.75 -5.60
CA ALA A 35 1.13 -1.96 -6.45
C ALA A 35 2.32 -1.43 -5.63
N ILE A 36 3.54 -1.70 -6.09
CA ILE A 36 4.74 -1.06 -5.56
C ILE A 36 4.95 0.27 -6.28
N VAL A 37 4.70 1.36 -5.58
CA VAL A 37 4.67 2.71 -6.15
C VAL A 37 6.08 3.29 -6.18
N CYS A 38 6.46 3.83 -7.33
CA CYS A 38 7.72 4.49 -7.64
C CYS A 38 7.46 5.75 -8.47
N ALA A 39 8.50 6.54 -8.74
CA ALA A 39 8.37 7.70 -9.62
C ALA A 39 8.38 7.34 -11.12
N VAL A 40 8.87 6.15 -11.48
CA VAL A 40 8.99 5.65 -12.87
C VAL A 40 8.67 4.16 -12.92
N GLU A 41 8.32 3.68 -14.11
CA GLU A 41 7.88 2.29 -14.35
C GLU A 41 9.00 1.34 -14.77
N LYS A 42 10.18 1.88 -15.07
CA LYS A 42 11.37 1.08 -15.44
C LYS A 42 12.32 1.02 -14.25
N VAL A 43 12.87 -0.18 -14.02
CA VAL A 43 13.92 -0.39 -13.03
C VAL A 43 15.12 0.50 -13.36
N ASN A 44 15.51 1.31 -12.40
CA ASN A 44 16.60 2.26 -12.52
C ASN A 44 17.57 2.09 -11.33
N PRO A 45 18.82 1.68 -11.57
CA PRO A 45 19.81 1.51 -10.51
C PRO A 45 20.07 2.76 -9.66
N LYS A 46 19.76 3.96 -10.19
CA LYS A 46 19.86 5.23 -9.46
C LYS A 46 18.63 5.55 -8.61
N MET A 47 17.60 4.70 -8.63
CA MET A 47 16.37 4.86 -7.87
C MET A 47 16.10 3.58 -7.07
N PRO A 48 16.59 3.49 -5.82
CA PRO A 48 16.48 2.30 -4.98
C PRO A 48 15.07 1.73 -4.88
N ALA A 49 14.04 2.59 -4.81
CA ALA A 49 12.65 2.17 -4.79
C ALA A 49 12.26 1.24 -5.96
N THR A 50 12.83 1.46 -7.15
CA THR A 50 12.55 0.60 -8.31
C THR A 50 13.27 -0.74 -8.26
N LEU A 51 14.41 -0.81 -7.56
CA LEU A 51 15.11 -2.07 -7.28
C LEU A 51 14.33 -2.89 -6.25
N ASP A 52 13.85 -2.23 -5.19
CA ASP A 52 13.00 -2.88 -4.20
C ASP A 52 11.70 -3.40 -4.83
N ALA A 53 11.08 -2.62 -5.72
CA ALA A 53 9.89 -3.05 -6.45
C ALA A 53 10.13 -4.30 -7.29
N GLN A 54 11.26 -4.36 -8.02
CA GLN A 54 11.64 -5.53 -8.79
C GLN A 54 11.77 -6.77 -7.91
N GLU A 55 12.45 -6.65 -6.76
CA GLU A 55 12.69 -7.77 -5.86
C GLU A 55 11.40 -8.21 -5.15
N LEU A 56 10.52 -7.30 -4.73
CA LEU A 56 9.22 -7.65 -4.15
C LEU A 56 8.31 -8.39 -5.13
N VAL A 57 8.28 -7.95 -6.41
CA VAL A 57 7.53 -8.65 -7.47
C VAL A 57 8.09 -10.05 -7.67
N LYS A 58 9.42 -10.20 -7.72
CA LYS A 58 10.08 -11.49 -7.84
C LYS A 58 9.75 -12.40 -6.64
N MET A 59 9.80 -11.90 -5.42
CA MET A 59 9.43 -12.67 -4.22
C MET A 59 7.97 -13.15 -4.24
N ASN A 60 7.04 -12.38 -4.81
CA ASN A 60 5.66 -12.83 -5.01
C ASN A 60 5.55 -13.92 -6.09
N GLN A 61 6.27 -13.78 -7.20
CA GLN A 61 6.33 -14.81 -8.26
C GLN A 61 6.95 -16.12 -7.76
N GLU A 62 7.93 -16.05 -6.86
CA GLU A 62 8.56 -17.20 -6.19
C GLU A 62 7.69 -17.79 -5.07
N GLY A 63 6.52 -17.21 -4.76
CA GLY A 63 5.62 -17.68 -3.71
C GLY A 63 6.14 -17.43 -2.28
N ARG A 64 7.13 -16.55 -2.11
CA ARG A 64 7.60 -16.09 -0.79
C ARG A 64 6.60 -15.11 -0.18
N ILE A 65 6.11 -14.17 -0.99
CA ILE A 65 4.97 -13.31 -0.67
C ILE A 65 3.71 -13.95 -1.26
N ARG A 66 2.70 -14.17 -0.43
CA ARG A 66 1.51 -14.96 -0.78
C ARG A 66 0.22 -14.16 -0.60
N ASP A 67 -0.90 -14.78 -0.95
CA ASP A 67 -2.25 -14.29 -0.66
C ASP A 67 -2.61 -12.95 -1.34
N CYS A 68 -1.80 -12.54 -2.31
CA CYS A 68 -1.97 -11.32 -3.10
C CYS A 68 -1.28 -11.44 -4.47
N MET A 69 -1.55 -10.46 -5.33
CA MET A 69 -0.81 -10.26 -6.57
C MET A 69 -0.01 -8.97 -6.47
N VAL A 70 1.31 -9.05 -6.68
CA VAL A 70 2.20 -7.89 -6.60
C VAL A 70 2.59 -7.45 -8.00
N GLY A 71 2.55 -6.14 -8.25
CA GLY A 71 3.02 -5.54 -9.50
C GLY A 71 3.77 -4.23 -9.26
N GLY A 72 4.69 -3.91 -10.16
CA GLY A 72 5.48 -2.69 -10.12
C GLY A 72 6.85 -2.87 -10.79
N PRO A 73 7.70 -1.83 -10.79
CA PRO A 73 7.42 -0.50 -10.28
C PRO A 73 6.33 0.21 -11.08
N PHE A 74 5.40 0.88 -10.39
CA PHE A 74 4.32 1.66 -11.00
C PHE A 74 4.38 3.10 -10.54
N ALA A 75 4.09 4.04 -11.44
CA ALA A 75 3.75 5.39 -11.01
C ALA A 75 2.30 5.41 -10.49
N LEU A 76 1.95 6.41 -9.68
CA LEU A 76 0.63 6.44 -9.04
C LEU A 76 -0.51 6.38 -10.05
N ASP A 77 -0.39 7.09 -11.17
CA ASP A 77 -1.41 7.16 -12.23
C ASP A 77 -1.69 5.77 -12.83
N ASN A 78 -0.67 5.01 -13.19
CA ASN A 78 -0.84 3.67 -13.74
C ASN A 78 -1.05 2.58 -12.68
N ALA A 79 -0.88 2.87 -11.39
CA ALA A 79 -1.33 1.98 -10.33
C ALA A 79 -2.87 2.03 -10.15
N VAL A 80 -3.50 3.20 -10.35
CA VAL A 80 -4.93 3.42 -10.00
C VAL A 80 -5.86 3.73 -11.18
N SER A 81 -5.33 4.00 -12.38
CA SER A 81 -6.13 4.23 -13.59
C SER A 81 -5.76 3.26 -14.72
N VAL A 82 -6.75 2.46 -15.14
CA VAL A 82 -6.64 1.55 -16.30
C VAL A 82 -6.34 2.33 -17.58
N GLU A 83 -6.90 3.53 -17.73
CA GLU A 83 -6.65 4.39 -18.89
C GLU A 83 -5.20 4.87 -18.93
N ALA A 84 -4.66 5.36 -17.81
CA ALA A 84 -3.27 5.79 -17.72
C ALA A 84 -2.30 4.63 -17.97
N ALA A 85 -2.60 3.44 -17.43
CA ALA A 85 -1.83 2.23 -17.70
C ALA A 85 -1.82 1.88 -19.19
N LYS A 86 -2.97 1.92 -19.87
CA LYS A 86 -3.07 1.69 -21.33
C LYS A 86 -2.29 2.71 -22.14
N HIS A 87 -2.40 4.01 -21.82
CA HIS A 87 -1.64 5.05 -22.50
C HIS A 87 -0.12 4.88 -22.38
N LYS A 88 0.34 4.30 -21.27
CA LYS A 88 1.75 3.95 -21.04
C LYS A 88 2.14 2.55 -21.56
N GLY A 89 1.22 1.82 -22.18
CA GLY A 89 1.47 0.48 -22.73
C GLY A 89 1.73 -0.60 -21.67
N ILE A 90 1.18 -0.44 -20.47
CA ILE A 90 1.39 -1.35 -19.35
C ILE A 90 0.26 -2.40 -19.34
N ASP A 91 0.60 -3.63 -19.71
CA ASP A 91 -0.30 -4.78 -19.64
C ASP A 91 0.07 -5.68 -18.46
N HIS A 92 -0.40 -5.31 -17.28
CA HIS A 92 -0.22 -6.07 -16.05
C HIS A 92 -1.54 -6.15 -15.28
N PRO A 93 -1.92 -7.29 -14.67
CA PRO A 93 -3.26 -7.41 -14.06
C PRO A 93 -3.50 -6.48 -12.85
N VAL A 94 -2.43 -6.01 -12.20
CA VAL A 94 -2.46 -5.00 -11.11
C VAL A 94 -2.59 -3.57 -11.66
N ALA A 95 -2.11 -3.29 -12.87
CA ALA A 95 -2.06 -1.94 -13.40
C ALA A 95 -3.47 -1.35 -13.54
N GLY A 96 -3.64 -0.16 -12.97
CA GLY A 96 -4.89 0.58 -12.92
C GLY A 96 -5.96 0.00 -11.98
N LYS A 97 -5.63 -1.03 -11.20
CA LYS A 97 -6.57 -1.82 -10.41
C LYS A 97 -6.04 -2.12 -9.00
N ALA A 98 -5.09 -1.33 -8.51
CA ALA A 98 -4.48 -1.57 -7.20
C ALA A 98 -5.49 -1.42 -6.06
N ASP A 99 -5.54 -2.42 -5.18
CA ASP A 99 -6.26 -2.39 -3.91
C ASP A 99 -5.36 -1.84 -2.78
N VAL A 100 -4.05 -2.09 -2.90
CA VAL A 100 -3.02 -1.68 -1.92
C VAL A 100 -1.90 -0.94 -2.65
N LEU A 101 -1.47 0.19 -2.08
CA LEU A 101 -0.32 0.97 -2.56
C LEU A 101 0.83 0.88 -1.55
N ILE A 102 1.95 0.29 -1.96
CA ILE A 102 3.20 0.29 -1.18
C ILE A 102 4.06 1.45 -1.65
N VAL A 103 4.19 2.46 -0.80
CA VAL A 103 5.00 3.66 -1.04
C VAL A 103 6.47 3.43 -0.72
N PRO A 104 7.41 4.23 -1.28
CA PRO A 104 8.84 4.00 -1.09
C PRO A 104 9.34 4.28 0.34
N ASP A 105 8.79 5.30 0.99
CA ASP A 105 9.19 5.83 2.30
C ASP A 105 8.01 6.53 3.01
N ILE A 106 8.27 7.00 4.23
CA ILE A 106 7.26 7.67 5.06
C ILE A 106 6.82 9.00 4.47
N GLU A 107 7.72 9.77 3.84
CA GLU A 107 7.40 11.06 3.26
C GLU A 107 6.37 10.90 2.14
N ALA A 108 6.62 9.98 1.20
CA ALA A 108 5.68 9.66 0.12
C ALA A 108 4.35 9.17 0.66
N GLY A 109 4.37 8.28 1.67
CA GLY A 109 3.17 7.79 2.33
C GLY A 109 2.34 8.90 3.01
N ASN A 110 3.01 9.77 3.76
CA ASN A 110 2.36 10.84 4.51
C ASN A 110 1.76 11.91 3.60
N ILE A 111 2.51 12.31 2.56
CA ILE A 111 2.06 13.27 1.54
C ILE A 111 0.85 12.70 0.80
N LEU A 112 0.89 11.43 0.37
CA LEU A 112 -0.23 10.79 -0.33
C LEU A 112 -1.47 10.70 0.56
N TYR A 113 -1.31 10.21 1.79
CA TYR A 113 -2.40 10.13 2.77
C TYR A 113 -3.07 11.49 2.97
N LYS A 114 -2.29 12.54 3.26
CA LYS A 114 -2.83 13.90 3.44
C LYS A 114 -3.46 14.44 2.16
N SER A 115 -2.90 14.15 0.99
CA SER A 115 -3.48 14.57 -0.28
C SER A 115 -4.88 13.99 -0.49
N PHE A 116 -5.10 12.71 -0.16
CA PHE A 116 -6.43 12.12 -0.21
C PHE A 116 -7.40 12.76 0.79
N VAL A 117 -6.94 13.04 2.01
CA VAL A 117 -7.80 13.64 3.03
C VAL A 117 -8.18 15.09 2.70
N TYR A 118 -7.19 15.93 2.39
CA TYR A 118 -7.39 17.38 2.27
C TYR A 118 -7.84 17.80 0.87
N PHE A 119 -7.37 17.16 -0.20
CA PHE A 119 -7.74 17.53 -1.56
C PHE A 119 -8.87 16.66 -2.10
N ALA A 120 -8.79 15.34 -1.94
CA ALA A 120 -9.82 14.43 -2.44
C ALA A 120 -11.01 14.25 -1.48
N ARG A 121 -10.95 14.82 -0.27
CA ARG A 121 -11.95 14.64 0.80
C ARG A 121 -12.27 13.17 1.08
N ALA A 122 -11.26 12.30 0.92
CA ALA A 122 -11.40 10.89 1.14
C ALA A 122 -11.65 10.60 2.61
N LYS A 123 -12.56 9.67 2.88
CA LYS A 123 -12.69 9.06 4.21
C LYS A 123 -11.48 8.18 4.46
N ASN A 124 -10.98 8.19 5.69
CA ASN A 124 -9.78 7.46 6.06
C ASN A 124 -10.02 6.59 7.31
N ALA A 125 -9.06 5.70 7.56
CA ALA A 125 -8.92 4.89 8.77
C ALA A 125 -7.42 4.62 9.00
N GLY A 126 -6.98 4.56 10.25
CA GLY A 126 -5.60 4.32 10.64
C GLY A 126 -5.48 3.28 11.75
N VAL A 127 -4.76 2.19 11.49
CA VAL A 127 -4.48 1.11 12.45
C VAL A 127 -3.02 0.70 12.30
N ILE A 128 -2.36 0.48 13.43
CA ILE A 128 -1.04 -0.16 13.48
C ILE A 128 -1.24 -1.67 13.56
N VAL A 129 -0.49 -2.37 12.72
CA VAL A 129 -0.60 -3.81 12.45
C VAL A 129 0.77 -4.49 12.63
N GLY A 130 0.78 -5.82 12.80
CA GLY A 130 2.00 -6.61 13.07
C GLY A 130 2.25 -6.93 14.54
N ALA A 131 1.53 -6.30 15.47
CA ALA A 131 1.43 -6.74 16.86
C ALA A 131 0.41 -7.88 17.02
N LYS A 132 0.29 -8.45 18.23
CA LYS A 132 -0.70 -9.52 18.53
C LYS A 132 -2.16 -9.06 18.39
N VAL A 133 -2.41 -7.77 18.48
CA VAL A 133 -3.73 -7.14 18.35
C VAL A 133 -3.59 -5.83 17.56
N PRO A 134 -4.61 -5.41 16.81
CA PRO A 134 -4.59 -4.13 16.11
C PRO A 134 -4.58 -2.97 17.12
N ILE A 135 -3.79 -1.93 16.83
CA ILE A 135 -3.68 -0.73 17.68
C ILE A 135 -4.24 0.46 16.91
N VAL A 136 -5.35 1.03 17.37
CA VAL A 136 -5.92 2.25 16.79
C VAL A 136 -5.02 3.43 17.17
N LEU A 137 -4.40 4.05 16.17
CA LEU A 137 -3.59 5.26 16.34
C LEU A 137 -4.04 6.30 15.33
N THR A 138 -4.64 7.38 15.82
CA THR A 138 -5.21 8.45 15.00
C THR A 138 -4.37 9.72 15.11
N SER A 139 -4.35 10.52 14.04
CA SER A 139 -3.79 11.86 14.09
C SER A 139 -4.65 12.78 14.96
N ARG A 140 -4.03 13.75 15.63
CA ARG A 140 -4.77 14.79 16.37
C ARG A 140 -5.72 15.58 15.46
N ALA A 141 -5.39 15.69 14.17
CA ALA A 141 -6.19 16.39 13.18
C ALA A 141 -7.35 15.54 12.60
N ASP A 142 -7.45 14.25 12.94
CA ASP A 142 -8.51 13.39 12.43
C ASP A 142 -9.87 13.73 13.07
N ASN A 143 -10.91 13.72 12.23
CA ASN A 143 -12.29 13.96 12.64
C ASN A 143 -12.92 12.72 13.32
N GLU A 144 -14.16 12.87 13.79
CA GLU A 144 -14.88 11.78 14.48
C GLU A 144 -15.09 10.56 13.57
N GLU A 145 -15.40 10.79 12.29
CA GLU A 145 -15.59 9.72 11.30
C GLU A 145 -14.32 8.89 11.08
N ALA A 146 -13.16 9.54 10.94
CA ALA A 146 -11.87 8.88 10.83
C ALA A 146 -11.56 7.98 12.04
N LYS A 147 -11.86 8.46 13.25
CA LYS A 147 -11.69 7.68 14.49
C LYS A 147 -12.62 6.48 14.53
N LEU A 148 -13.89 6.66 14.16
CA LEU A 148 -14.87 5.58 14.10
C LEU A 148 -14.46 4.52 13.06
N ASN A 149 -14.06 4.94 11.85
CA ASN A 149 -13.59 4.01 10.82
C ASN A 149 -12.34 3.24 11.27
N SER A 150 -11.44 3.90 12.00
CA SER A 150 -10.24 3.25 12.55
C SER A 150 -10.59 2.17 13.58
N ILE A 151 -11.58 2.43 14.44
CA ILE A 151 -12.10 1.42 15.38
C ILE A 151 -12.77 0.27 14.63
N ALA A 152 -13.62 0.57 13.64
CA ALA A 152 -14.30 -0.43 12.83
C ALA A 152 -13.29 -1.34 12.10
N LEU A 153 -12.26 -0.76 11.49
CA LEU A 153 -11.18 -1.51 10.84
C LEU A 153 -10.44 -2.40 11.86
N ALA A 154 -10.11 -1.89 13.05
CA ALA A 154 -9.47 -2.69 14.09
C ALA A 154 -10.33 -3.88 14.54
N VAL A 155 -11.66 -3.71 14.64
CA VAL A 155 -12.58 -4.82 14.97
C VAL A 155 -12.58 -5.89 13.88
N LEU A 156 -12.62 -5.48 12.60
CA LEU A 156 -12.56 -6.42 11.48
C LEU A 156 -11.23 -7.20 11.47
N MET A 157 -10.13 -6.51 11.75
CA MET A 157 -8.81 -7.14 11.82
C MET A 157 -8.62 -8.06 13.03
N ALA A 158 -9.34 -7.83 14.14
CA ALA A 158 -9.28 -8.69 15.32
C ALA A 158 -10.10 -9.99 15.18
N ASN A 159 -11.03 -10.05 14.22
CA ASN A 159 -11.96 -11.16 14.02
C ASN A 159 -11.49 -12.19 12.98
N LYS A 160 -10.29 -12.04 12.40
CA LYS A 160 -9.66 -13.01 11.48
C LYS A 160 -8.34 -13.51 12.06
#